data_AF-A0A2R7SEP2-F1
#
_entry.id   AF-A0A2R7SEP2-F1
#
_cell.length_a   1.000
_cell.length_b   1.000
_cell.length_c   1.000
_cell.angle_alpha   90.00
_cell.angle_beta   90.00
_cell.angle_gamma   90.00
#
_symmetry.space_group_name_H-M   'P 1'
#
loop_
_entity.id
_entity.type
_entity.pdbx_description
1 polymer ?
#
loop_
_entity_poly.entity_id
_entity_poly.type
_entity_poly.pdbx_seq_one_letter_code
_entity_poly.pdbx_strand_id
1 'polypeptide(L)' 'MPASLHGQLVIAISSRALFDFEAENEVFEAGDDHAYMALQQRRLDEPAPPGVAFSLVKKLLAFNAGGTPLVEVVVLS' A
#
# COMPACT_ATOMS: atom_id res chain seq x y z
N MET A 1 22.42 -7.25 -6.80
CA MET A 1 21.66 -8.00 -7.83
C MET A 1 20.19 -7.65 -7.66
N PRO A 2 19.41 -7.39 -8.72
CA PRO A 2 17.97 -7.24 -8.57
C PRO A 2 17.39 -8.53 -7.97
N ALA A 3 16.43 -8.41 -7.05
CA ALA A 3 15.70 -9.57 -6.56
C ALA A 3 14.95 -10.21 -7.74
N SER A 4 15.07 -11.53 -7.89
CA SER A 4 14.30 -12.27 -8.89
C SER A 4 12.93 -12.61 -8.32
N LEU A 5 11.87 -12.28 -9.07
CA LEU A 5 10.48 -12.62 -8.72
C LEU A 5 10.04 -13.96 -9.34
N HIS A 6 10.96 -14.68 -9.98
CA HIS A 6 10.63 -15.93 -10.66
C HIS A 6 10.11 -16.98 -9.67
N GLY A 7 8.98 -17.60 -10.01
CA GLY A 7 8.32 -18.61 -9.17
C GLY A 7 7.49 -18.05 -8.02
N GLN A 8 7.34 -16.73 -7.91
CA GLN A 8 6.51 -16.08 -6.88
C GLN A 8 5.17 -15.63 -7.46
N LEU A 9 4.12 -15.63 -6.63
CA LEU A 9 2.88 -14.93 -6.91
C LEU A 9 3.10 -13.43 -6.68
N VAL A 10 3.18 -12.66 -7.76
CA VAL A 10 3.35 -11.20 -7.69
C VAL A 10 2.00 -10.52 -7.75
N ILE A 11 1.71 -9.67 -6.77
CA ILE A 11 0.46 -8.93 -6.66
C ILE A 11 0.78 -7.45 -6.69
N ALA A 12 0.35 -6.77 -7.77
CA ALA A 12 0.38 -5.32 -7.83
C ALA A 12 -0.90 -4.76 -7.20
N ILE A 13 -0.76 -3.85 -6.23
CA ILE A 13 -1.88 -3.30 -5.48
C ILE A 13 -1.74 -1.79 -5.32
N SER A 14 -2.85 -1.05 -5.43
CA SER A 14 -2.82 0.40 -5.18
C SER A 14 -2.62 0.69 -3.68
N SER A 15 -1.91 1.79 -3.39
CA SER A 15 -1.71 2.27 -2.02
C SER A 15 -3.04 2.44 -1.26
N ARG A 16 -4.07 2.96 -1.93
CA ARG A 16 -5.43 3.16 -1.36
C ARG A 16 -6.25 1.89 -1.15
N ALA A 17 -5.92 0.79 -1.84
CA ALA A 17 -6.54 -0.49 -1.53
C ALA A 17 -5.90 -1.11 -0.28
N LEU A 18 -4.60 -0.92 -0.09
CA LEU A 18 -3.85 -1.45 1.04
C LEU A 18 -4.07 -0.65 2.32
N PHE A 19 -4.13 0.67 2.22
CA PHE A 19 -4.31 1.61 3.32
C PHE A 19 -5.44 2.58 3.02
N ASP A 20 -6.14 3.03 4.05
CA ASP A 20 -7.21 4.01 3.92
C ASP A 20 -6.61 5.42 3.84
N PHE A 21 -6.75 6.02 2.65
CA PHE A 21 -6.34 7.38 2.30
C PHE A 21 -7.50 8.14 1.64
N GLU A 22 -8.75 7.84 2.00
CA GLU A 22 -9.89 8.46 1.32
C GLU A 22 -9.96 9.97 1.56
N ALA A 23 -9.59 10.45 2.75
CA ALA A 23 -9.52 11.89 3.04
C ALA A 23 -8.47 12.62 2.18
N GLU A 24 -7.29 12.02 2.00
CA GLU A 24 -6.24 12.53 1.10
C GLU A 24 -6.71 12.53 -0.34
N ASN A 25 -7.42 11.48 -0.77
CA ASN A 25 -7.95 11.36 -2.12
C ASN A 25 -9.03 12.41 -2.40
N GLU A 26 -9.93 12.70 -1.45
CA GLU A 26 -10.94 13.76 -1.59
C GLU A 26 -10.29 15.13 -1.83
N VAL A 27 -9.22 15.44 -1.10
CA VAL A 27 -8.49 16.71 -1.28
C VAL A 27 -7.71 16.74 -2.60
N PHE A 28 -7.13 15.61 -3.01
CA PHE A 28 -6.46 15.48 -4.30
C PHE A 28 -7.42 15.72 -5.48
N GLU A 29 -8.59 15.07 -5.46
CA GLU A 29 -9.61 15.20 -6.51
C GLU A 29 -10.24 16.61 -6.56
N ALA A 30 -10.22 17.34 -5.44
CA ALA A 30 -10.62 18.75 -5.40
C ALA A 30 -9.64 19.69 -6.13
N GLY A 31 -8.43 19.23 -6.47
CA GLY A 31 -7.45 19.97 -7.27
C GLY A 31 -6.71 21.09 -6.53
N ASP A 32 -6.69 21.05 -5.18
CA ASP A 32 -5.91 21.98 -4.36
C ASP A 32 -4.62 21.30 -3.85
N ASP A 33 -3.54 21.48 -4.60
CA ASP A 33 -2.23 20.90 -4.29
C ASP A 33 -1.70 21.34 -2.92
N HIS A 34 -1.95 22.59 -2.51
CA HIS A 34 -1.48 23.10 -1.22
C HIS A 34 -2.21 22.44 -0.06
N ALA A 35 -3.53 22.30 -0.16
CA ALA A 35 -4.32 21.59 0.84
C ALA A 35 -3.92 20.10 0.91
N TYR A 36 -3.70 19.47 -0.24
CA TYR A 36 -3.26 18.07 -0.33
C TYR A 36 -1.91 17.85 0.36
N MET A 37 -0.92 18.69 0.08
CA MET A 37 0.40 18.64 0.72
C MET A 37 0.33 18.91 2.23
N ALA A 38 -0.47 19.88 2.66
CA ALA A 38 -0.63 20.22 4.07
C ALA A 38 -1.31 19.10 4.87
N LEU A 39 -2.23 18.34 4.25
CA LEU A 39 -2.85 17.18 4.87
C LEU A 39 -1.81 16.05 5.08
N GLN A 40 -1.03 15.72 4.04
CA GLN A 40 0.01 14.71 4.13
C GLN A 40 1.09 15.06 5.17
N GLN A 41 1.55 16.32 5.22
CA GLN A 41 2.54 16.76 6.21
C GLN A 41 2.04 16.64 7.65
N ARG A 42 0.77 16.96 7.89
CA ARG A 42 0.17 16.84 9.23
C ARG A 42 0.07 15.40 9.72
N ARG A 43 -0.05 14.43 8.81
CA ARG A 43 -0.22 13.00 9.10
C ARG A 43 1.06 12.18 8.89
N LEU A 44 2.21 12.84 8.68
CA LEU A 44 3.45 12.16 8.32
C LEU A 44 3.86 11.10 9.35
N ASP A 45 3.63 11.37 10.63
CA ASP A 45 3.98 10.48 11.74
C ASP A 45 2.81 9.58 12.17
N GLU A 46 1.66 9.67 11.49
CA GLU A 46 0.47 8.86 11.77
C GLU A 46 0.46 7.64 10.83
N PRO A 47 0.50 6.40 11.36
CA PRO A 47 0.37 5.21 10.53
C PRO A 47 -0.98 5.17 9.81
N ALA A 48 -0.94 4.96 8.50
CA ALA A 48 -2.16 4.87 7.70
C ALA A 48 -3.05 3.70 8.18
N PRO A 49 -4.36 3.92 8.36
CA PRO A 49 -5.28 2.87 8.74
C PRO A 49 -5.35 1.77 7.67
N PRO A 50 -5.71 0.53 8.04
CA PRO A 50 -5.80 -0.57 7.08
C PRO A 50 -6.94 -0.32 6.06
N GLY A 51 -6.63 -0.45 4.79
CA GLY A 51 -7.60 -0.39 3.70
C GLY A 51 -8.31 -1.71 3.46
N VAL A 52 -9.20 -1.72 2.48
CA VAL A 52 -10.08 -2.86 2.15
C VAL A 52 -9.32 -4.17 1.84
N ALA A 53 -8.13 -4.07 1.26
CA ALA A 53 -7.32 -5.22 0.87
C ALA A 53 -6.28 -5.65 1.93
N PHE A 54 -6.15 -4.90 3.02
CA PHE A 54 -5.11 -5.12 4.03
C PHE A 54 -5.13 -6.55 4.58
N SER A 55 -6.31 -7.05 4.96
CA SER A 55 -6.47 -8.40 5.51
C SER A 55 -6.09 -9.49 4.49
N LEU A 56 -6.42 -9.30 3.21
CA LEU A 56 -6.09 -10.24 2.15
C LEU A 56 -4.57 -10.29 1.92
N VAL A 57 -3.94 -9.11 1.76
CA VAL A 57 -2.49 -9.00 1.58
C VAL A 57 -1.73 -9.61 2.74
N LYS A 58 -2.16 -9.36 3.98
CA LYS A 58 -1.55 -9.96 5.18
C LYS A 58 -1.62 -11.49 5.16
N LYS A 59 -2.75 -12.07 4.73
CA LYS A 59 -2.90 -13.53 4.62
C LYS A 59 -2.04 -14.12 3.51
N LEU A 60 -1.90 -13.42 2.38
CA LEU A 60 -1.07 -13.87 1.27
C LEU A 60 0.43 -13.82 1.63
N LEU A 61 0.88 -12.75 2.27
CA LEU A 61 2.26 -12.64 2.75
C LEU A 61 2.58 -13.68 3.84
N ALA A 62 1.59 -14.19 4.58
CA ALA A 62 1.80 -15.24 5.57
C ALA A 62 2.31 -16.56 4.97
N PHE A 63 2.11 -16.81 3.66
CA PHE A 63 2.70 -17.98 2.98
C PHE A 63 4.24 -17.94 2.94
N ASN A 64 4.86 -16.77 3.14
CA ASN A 64 6.31 -16.62 3.17
C ASN A 64 6.94 -17.06 4.51
N ALA A 65 6.13 -17.40 5.53
CA ALA A 65 6.61 -17.80 6.85
C ALA A 65 7.50 -19.07 6.82
N GLY A 66 7.41 -19.88 5.76
CA GLY A 66 8.23 -21.07 5.55
C GLY A 66 9.68 -20.79 5.12
N GLY A 67 10.11 -19.52 5.06
CA GLY A 67 11.48 -19.12 4.71
C GLY A 67 11.74 -18.98 3.21
N THR A 68 10.92 -19.63 2.37
CA THR A 68 10.90 -19.37 0.93
C THR A 68 9.82 -18.32 0.62
N PRO A 69 10.17 -17.16 0.01
CA PRO A 69 9.17 -16.19 -0.42
C PRO A 69 8.36 -16.76 -1.59
N LEU A 70 7.06 -16.97 -1.35
CA LEU A 70 6.08 -17.47 -2.33
C LEU A 70 5.19 -16.36 -2.89
N VAL A 71 5.04 -15.25 -2.16
CA VAL A 71 4.21 -14.11 -2.50
C VAL A 71 5.02 -12.83 -2.41
N GLU A 72 4.95 -12.01 -3.45
CA GLU A 72 5.48 -10.65 -3.46
C GLU A 72 4.32 -9.66 -3.65
N VAL A 73 4.31 -8.58 -2.88
CA VAL A 73 3.32 -7.51 -2.98
C VAL A 73 4.01 -6.23 -3.39
N VAL A 74 3.63 -5.70 -4.55
CA VAL A 74 4.17 -4.46 -5.11
C VAL A 74 3.10 -3.39 -4.96
N VAL A 75 3.44 -2.31 -4.25
CA VAL A 75 2.55 -1.17 -4.08
C VAL A 75 2.70 -0.22 -5.27
N LEU A 76 1.57 0.19 -5.84
CA LEU A 76 1.46 1.18 -6.90
C LEU A 76 0.96 2.50 -6.30
N SER A 77 1.65 3.59 -6.62
CA SER A 77 1.31 4.96 -6.27
C SER A 77 1.28 5.81 -7.53
#